data_AF-A0A3P7I6P7-F1
#
_entry.id   AF-A0A3P7I6P7-F1
#
_cell.length_a   1.000
_cell.length_b   1.000
_cell.length_c   1.000
_cell.angle_alpha   90.00
_cell.angle_beta   90.00
_cell.angle_gamma   90.00
#
_symmetry.space_group_name_H-M   'P 1'
#
loop_
_entity.id
_entity.type
_entity.pdbx_description
1 polymer ?
#
loop_
_entity_poly.entity_id
_entity_poly.type
_entity_poly.pdbx_seq_one_letter_code
_entity_poly.pdbx_strand_id
1 'polypeptide(L)'
;MARTARRSSEVKNFACSKRLSSLRKSAIPPSRDGSYASDESSTPNRFLKSRKKSEEIAPSTESSSTDRVYKLQQGKKVEKIMGVNKDEPNLRYAVLYEGTAPQHQRMEYVPSNILREYALEEFVDFLEQLVVQSVSTTEPSP
;
A
#
# COMPACT_ATOMS: atom_id res chain seq x y z
N MET A 1 67.13 3.58 14.07
CA MET A 1 65.77 4.11 13.85
C MET A 1 65.45 3.99 12.36
N ALA A 2 64.49 3.12 11.98
CA ALA A 2 64.26 2.80 10.57
C ALA A 2 62.76 2.63 10.24
N ARG A 3 62.30 3.50 9.34
CA ARG A 3 61.37 3.30 8.21
C ARG A 3 59.92 2.87 8.51
N THR A 4 59.04 3.87 8.64
CA THR A 4 57.60 3.73 8.38
C THR A 4 57.31 3.89 6.88
N ALA A 5 56.79 2.84 6.25
CA ALA A 5 56.35 2.85 4.85
C ALA A 5 54.88 3.32 4.73
N ARG A 6 54.67 4.18 3.73
CA ARG A 6 53.40 4.76 3.29
C ARG A 6 52.45 3.68 2.76
N ARG A 7 51.15 3.82 3.04
CA ARG A 7 50.11 3.17 2.24
C ARG A 7 49.05 4.18 1.82
N SER A 8 48.93 4.30 0.51
CA SER A 8 48.10 5.19 -0.30
C SER A 8 46.84 4.43 -0.73
N SER A 9 45.68 5.06 -0.64
CA SER A 9 44.39 4.70 -1.26
C SER A 9 43.42 5.82 -0.88
N GLU A 10 42.55 6.39 -1.70
CA GLU A 10 42.04 6.06 -3.03
C GLU A 10 41.37 7.35 -3.56
N VAL A 11 41.56 7.64 -4.84
CA VAL A 11 40.92 8.76 -5.55
C VAL A 11 39.50 8.34 -5.91
N LYS A 12 38.47 9.08 -5.48
CA LYS A 12 37.15 9.05 -6.11
C LYS A 12 36.64 10.47 -6.37
N ASN A 13 37.00 10.94 -7.56
CA ASN A 13 36.37 12.07 -8.22
C ASN A 13 34.93 11.69 -8.59
N PHE A 14 33.93 12.28 -7.95
CA PHE A 14 32.57 12.31 -8.48
C PHE A 14 32.36 13.61 -9.23
N ALA A 15 32.65 13.57 -10.53
CA ALA A 15 32.07 14.50 -11.48
C ALA A 15 30.68 13.98 -11.86
N CYS A 16 29.62 14.73 -11.55
CA CYS A 16 28.38 14.62 -12.31
C CYS A 16 28.00 16.03 -12.79
N SER A 17 28.00 16.12 -14.11
CA SER A 17 28.02 17.35 -14.89
C SER A 17 26.62 17.92 -15.08
N LYS A 18 26.53 19.25 -15.02
CA LYS A 18 25.36 20.03 -15.40
C LYS A 18 25.08 19.84 -16.90
N ARG A 19 23.85 19.52 -17.30
CA ARG A 19 23.38 19.78 -18.67
C ARG A 19 21.95 20.33 -18.69
N LEU A 20 21.88 21.57 -19.17
CA LEU A 20 20.70 22.32 -19.60
C LEU A 20 20.33 21.92 -21.03
N SER A 21 19.03 21.87 -21.33
CA SER A 21 18.42 22.08 -22.66
C SER A 21 16.91 22.23 -22.41
N SER A 22 16.25 23.38 -22.41
CA SER A 22 16.11 24.46 -23.40
C SER A 22 15.49 24.05 -24.75
N LEU A 23 14.35 24.70 -25.05
CA LEU A 23 13.73 25.00 -26.36
C LEU A 23 12.94 23.91 -27.12
N ARG A 24 11.61 24.10 -27.18
CA ARG A 24 10.79 24.55 -28.36
C ARG A 24 9.30 24.45 -27.95
N LYS A 25 8.55 25.54 -27.68
CA LYS A 25 7.90 26.48 -28.62
C LYS A 25 7.28 25.81 -29.86
N SER A 26 5.96 25.62 -29.84
CA SER A 26 5.10 25.89 -30.99
C SER A 26 3.75 26.44 -30.49
N ALA A 27 3.25 27.44 -31.21
CA ALA A 27 2.22 28.37 -30.82
C ALA A 27 1.12 28.36 -31.90
N ILE A 28 -0.13 28.10 -31.48
CA ILE A 28 -1.47 28.62 -31.90
C ILE A 28 -1.90 28.59 -33.43
N PRO A 29 -3.17 28.90 -33.79
CA PRO A 29 -4.11 28.08 -34.59
C PRO A 29 -4.37 28.71 -35.99
N PRO A 30 -5.43 28.34 -36.76
CA PRO A 30 -6.72 29.06 -36.62
C PRO A 30 -8.02 28.31 -37.01
N SER A 31 -9.11 28.77 -36.39
CA SER A 31 -10.52 28.89 -36.81
C SER A 31 -11.08 28.09 -38.01
N ARG A 32 -12.26 27.47 -37.79
CA ARG A 32 -13.33 27.49 -38.79
C ARG A 32 -14.71 27.65 -38.14
N ASP A 33 -15.35 28.76 -38.51
CA ASP A 33 -16.76 29.06 -38.35
C ASP A 33 -17.67 27.90 -38.78
N GLY A 34 -18.81 27.78 -38.10
CA GLY A 34 -19.87 26.85 -38.45
C GLY A 34 -21.12 27.13 -37.62
N SER A 35 -21.87 28.15 -38.06
CA SER A 35 -23.09 28.68 -37.46
C SER A 35 -24.33 27.83 -37.75
N TYR A 36 -25.35 28.06 -36.92
CA TYR A 36 -26.79 27.92 -37.13
C TYR A 36 -27.55 26.69 -36.61
N ALA A 37 -28.61 27.06 -35.89
CA ALA A 37 -29.60 26.27 -35.19
C ALA A 37 -30.49 25.44 -36.13
N SER A 38 -31.03 24.33 -35.63
CA SER A 38 -32.32 23.83 -36.09
C SER A 38 -33.06 23.09 -34.99
N ASP A 39 -34.35 23.39 -35.02
CA ASP A 39 -35.43 23.16 -34.08
C ASP A 39 -35.93 21.70 -34.07
N GLU A 40 -36.78 21.43 -33.07
CA GLU A 40 -37.81 20.40 -33.02
C GLU A 40 -37.60 19.03 -33.71
N SER A 41 -37.54 17.97 -32.90
CA SER A 41 -38.54 16.88 -32.90
C SER A 41 -38.12 15.77 -31.93
N SER A 42 -38.92 15.55 -30.89
CA SER A 42 -39.90 14.45 -30.83
C SER A 42 -39.27 13.06 -30.68
N THR A 43 -39.33 12.50 -29.47
CA THR A 43 -39.60 11.06 -29.27
C THR A 43 -40.22 10.82 -27.89
N PRO A 44 -41.05 9.77 -27.75
CA PRO A 44 -42.15 9.74 -26.79
C PRO A 44 -41.79 9.16 -25.43
N ASN A 45 -42.53 9.62 -24.40
CA ASN A 45 -42.69 8.94 -23.12
C ASN A 45 -42.96 7.46 -23.31
N ARG A 46 -42.05 6.58 -22.84
CA ARG A 46 -42.43 5.19 -22.57
C ARG A 46 -41.54 4.51 -21.54
N PHE A 47 -42.24 4.03 -20.51
CA PHE A 47 -41.87 3.01 -19.52
C PHE A 47 -41.18 3.48 -18.24
N LEU A 48 -42.02 3.72 -17.23
CA LEU A 48 -41.76 3.43 -15.82
C LEU A 48 -41.12 2.04 -15.68
N LYS A 49 -39.80 1.99 -15.59
CA LYS A 49 -39.08 0.81 -15.11
C LYS A 49 -38.90 0.93 -13.60
N SER A 50 -39.73 0.18 -12.90
CA SER A 50 -39.59 -0.24 -11.51
C SER A 50 -38.14 -0.57 -11.17
N ARG A 51 -37.46 0.34 -10.45
CA ARG A 51 -36.23 -0.01 -9.75
C ARG A 51 -36.62 -0.76 -8.49
N LYS A 52 -36.37 -2.06 -8.54
CA LYS A 52 -36.25 -2.93 -7.37
C LYS A 52 -35.41 -2.21 -6.32
N LYS A 53 -35.99 -2.09 -5.13
CA LYS A 53 -35.32 -1.80 -3.87
C LYS A 53 -34.25 -2.89 -3.68
N SER A 54 -33.04 -2.63 -4.15
CA SER A 54 -31.87 -3.37 -3.67
C SER A 54 -31.66 -2.89 -2.24
N GLU A 55 -31.85 -3.80 -1.29
CA GLU A 55 -31.30 -3.64 0.04
C GLU A 55 -29.86 -3.18 -0.09
N GLU A 56 -29.65 -2.02 0.52
CA GLU A 56 -28.40 -1.34 0.73
C GLU A 56 -27.51 -2.25 1.59
N ILE A 57 -26.84 -3.22 0.94
CA ILE A 57 -25.57 -3.70 1.46
C ILE A 57 -24.66 -2.51 1.28
N ALA A 58 -24.50 -1.76 2.36
CA ALA A 58 -23.60 -0.63 2.45
C ALA A 58 -22.27 -1.01 1.76
N PRO A 59 -21.76 -0.20 0.82
CA PRO A 59 -20.37 -0.31 0.48
C PRO A 59 -19.64 0.11 1.75
N SER A 60 -19.16 -0.87 2.52
CA SER A 60 -18.18 -0.67 3.58
C SER A 60 -17.00 0.01 2.92
N THR A 61 -17.06 1.34 2.95
CA THR A 61 -16.07 2.23 2.40
C THR A 61 -14.96 2.25 3.45
N GLU A 62 -14.24 1.13 3.59
CA GLU A 62 -12.91 1.15 4.18
C GLU A 62 -11.95 1.67 3.12
N SER A 63 -12.11 2.97 2.82
CA SER A 63 -11.12 3.76 2.11
C SER A 63 -9.94 4.01 3.05
N SER A 64 -9.22 2.96 3.43
CA SER A 64 -7.94 3.11 4.11
C SER A 64 -6.83 2.64 3.19
N SER A 65 -6.30 3.58 2.42
CA SER A 65 -5.00 3.52 1.72
C SER A 65 -4.80 2.34 0.77
N THR A 66 -5.56 2.27 -0.32
CA THR A 66 -5.31 1.34 -1.43
C THR A 66 -4.05 1.65 -2.24
N ASP A 67 -3.31 2.72 -1.93
CA ASP A 67 -2.11 3.11 -2.68
C ASP A 67 -0.80 2.58 -2.08
N ARG A 68 -0.85 2.01 -0.86
CA ARG A 68 0.35 1.43 -0.24
C ARG A 68 0.50 -0.02 -0.65
N VAL A 69 1.61 -0.33 -1.33
CA VAL A 69 2.02 -1.70 -1.62
C VAL A 69 2.85 -2.25 -0.45
N TYR A 70 2.38 -3.33 0.16
CA TYR A 70 3.05 -4.01 1.27
C TYR A 70 4.12 -4.97 0.75
N LYS A 71 5.15 -5.26 1.57
CA LYS A 71 6.21 -6.20 1.19
C LYS A 71 5.67 -7.63 0.98
N LEU A 72 4.63 -8.02 1.71
CA LEU A 72 3.85 -9.25 1.47
C LEU A 72 3.37 -9.35 0.02
N GLN A 73 2.78 -8.28 -0.52
CA GLN A 73 2.29 -8.23 -1.91
C GLN A 73 3.42 -8.30 -2.94
N GLN A 74 4.66 -8.00 -2.52
CA GLN A 74 5.87 -8.11 -3.34
C GLN A 74 6.51 -9.50 -3.25
N GLY A 75 5.85 -10.48 -2.62
CA GLY A 75 6.35 -11.84 -2.48
C GLY A 75 7.41 -12.02 -1.39
N LYS A 76 7.51 -11.08 -0.43
CA LYS A 76 8.37 -11.29 0.75
C LYS A 76 7.70 -12.26 1.71
N LYS A 77 8.45 -13.29 2.09
CA LYS A 77 8.00 -14.30 3.05
C LYS A 77 7.94 -13.74 4.46
N VAL A 78 6.88 -14.11 5.16
CA VAL A 78 6.69 -13.79 6.58
C VAL A 78 7.50 -14.79 7.39
N GLU A 79 8.27 -14.29 8.35
CA GLU A 79 8.93 -15.12 9.36
C GLU A 79 7.97 -15.40 10.52
N LYS A 80 7.31 -14.35 11.04
CA LYS A 80 6.27 -14.45 12.06
C LYS A 80 5.49 -13.14 12.24
N ILE A 81 4.28 -13.24 12.78
CA ILE A 81 3.52 -12.09 13.27
C ILE A 81 3.86 -11.88 14.75
N MET A 82 4.30 -10.67 15.07
CA MET A 82 4.84 -10.33 16.39
C MET A 82 3.78 -9.86 17.38
N GLY A 83 2.68 -9.31 16.88
CA GLY A 83 1.67 -8.73 17.73
C GLY A 83 0.66 -7.91 16.98
N VAL A 84 -0.24 -7.33 17.75
CA VAL A 84 -1.34 -6.50 17.26
C VAL A 84 -1.17 -5.10 17.85
N ASN A 85 -1.19 -4.09 16.99
CA ASN A 85 -1.30 -2.70 17.40
C ASN A 85 -2.78 -2.35 17.55
N LYS A 86 -3.18 -2.03 18.79
CA LYS A 86 -4.56 -1.67 19.17
C LYS A 86 -4.75 -0.16 19.34
N ASP A 87 -3.69 0.62 19.20
CA ASP A 87 -3.69 2.06 19.47
C ASP A 87 -4.25 2.87 18.29
N GLU A 88 -4.27 2.28 17.09
CA GLU A 88 -4.84 2.90 15.89
C GLU A 88 -6.32 2.51 15.70
N PRO A 89 -7.14 3.38 15.06
CA PRO A 89 -8.55 3.08 14.78
C PRO A 89 -8.74 1.84 13.91
N ASN A 90 -7.69 1.50 13.14
CA ASN A 90 -7.65 0.31 12.30
C ASN A 90 -6.64 -0.67 12.87
N LEU A 91 -7.11 -1.89 13.17
CA LEU A 91 -6.28 -2.96 13.67
C LEU A 91 -5.16 -3.30 12.69
N ARG A 92 -3.90 -3.22 13.14
CA ARG A 92 -2.73 -3.59 12.34
C ARG A 92 -1.86 -4.59 13.08
N TYR A 93 -1.18 -5.42 12.31
CA TYR A 93 -0.36 -6.51 12.81
C TYR A 93 1.10 -6.20 12.52
N ALA A 94 1.96 -6.36 13.53
CA ALA A 94 3.39 -6.22 13.36
C ALA A 94 3.94 -7.49 12.70
N VAL A 95 4.28 -7.43 11.42
CA VAL A 95 4.79 -8.56 10.63
C VAL A 95 6.30 -8.46 10.55
N LEU A 96 7.00 -9.54 10.88
CA LEU A 96 8.44 -9.69 10.66
C LEU A 96 8.67 -10.52 9.40
N TYR A 97 9.41 -9.98 8.45
CA TYR A 97 9.79 -10.68 7.21
C TYR A 97 11.10 -11.43 7.35
N GLU A 98 11.25 -12.54 6.62
CA GLU A 98 12.51 -13.28 6.53
C GLU A 98 13.65 -12.38 5.98
N GLY A 99 14.87 -12.56 6.51
CA GLY A 99 16.06 -11.89 5.99
C GLY A 99 17.18 -11.72 7.03
N THR A 100 18.31 -11.17 6.58
CA THR A 100 19.52 -10.95 7.41
C THR A 100 19.60 -9.55 8.00
N ALA A 101 18.75 -8.63 7.54
CA ALA A 101 18.73 -7.25 8.04
C ALA A 101 18.26 -7.19 9.51
N PRO A 102 18.55 -6.11 10.24
CA PRO A 102 18.06 -5.90 11.59
C PRO A 102 16.52 -5.95 11.67
N GLN A 103 15.97 -6.46 12.78
CA GLN A 103 14.54 -6.68 12.97
C GLN A 103 13.69 -5.44 12.67
N HIS A 104 14.08 -4.27 13.17
CA HIS A 104 13.34 -3.02 12.97
C HIS A 104 13.21 -2.60 11.49
N GLN A 105 14.11 -3.07 10.61
CA GLN A 105 14.06 -2.80 9.16
C GLN A 105 13.21 -3.85 8.40
N ARG A 106 13.08 -5.03 8.99
CA ARG A 106 12.28 -6.15 8.48
C ARG A 106 10.88 -6.21 9.08
N MET A 107 10.50 -5.23 9.90
CA MET A 107 9.19 -5.18 10.53
C MET A 107 8.29 -4.18 9.80
N GLU A 108 7.02 -4.52 9.61
CA GLU A 108 6.01 -3.65 9.02
C GLU A 108 4.65 -3.86 9.69
N TYR A 109 3.88 -2.78 9.85
CA TYR A 109 2.49 -2.87 10.28
C TYR A 109 1.57 -3.10 9.09
N VAL A 110 0.91 -4.26 9.08
CA VAL A 110 0.10 -4.74 7.96
C VAL A 110 -1.35 -4.90 8.41
N PRO A 111 -2.34 -4.45 7.62
CA PRO A 111 -3.75 -4.61 7.94
C PRO A 111 -4.22 -6.06 7.74
N SER A 112 -5.31 -6.43 8.41
CA SER A 112 -5.84 -7.81 8.40
C SER A 112 -6.25 -8.31 7.02
N ASN A 113 -6.80 -7.43 6.17
CA ASN A 113 -7.22 -7.77 4.81
C ASN A 113 -6.04 -8.28 3.97
N ILE A 114 -4.87 -7.64 4.06
CA ILE A 114 -3.66 -8.05 3.33
C ILE A 114 -3.13 -9.38 3.88
N LEU A 115 -3.16 -9.61 5.18
CA LEU A 115 -2.73 -10.89 5.75
C LEU A 115 -3.61 -12.05 5.30
N ARG A 116 -4.93 -11.88 5.30
CA ARG A 116 -5.87 -12.91 4.83
C ARG A 116 -5.69 -13.29 3.36
N GLU A 117 -5.18 -12.37 2.54
CA GLU A 117 -4.99 -12.61 1.10
C GLU A 117 -3.61 -13.23 0.78
N TYR A 118 -2.54 -12.80 1.47
CA TYR A 118 -1.17 -13.15 1.08
C TYR A 118 -0.42 -14.06 2.08
N ALA A 119 -0.88 -14.19 3.32
CA ALA A 119 -0.23 -14.98 4.37
C ALA A 119 -1.28 -15.53 5.36
N LEU A 120 -2.25 -16.27 4.81
CA LEU A 120 -3.39 -16.76 5.57
C LEU A 120 -2.97 -17.76 6.65
N GLU A 121 -2.03 -18.65 6.33
CA GLU A 121 -1.56 -19.70 7.26
C GLU A 121 -0.89 -19.07 8.49
N GLU A 122 0.09 -18.19 8.27
CA GLU A 122 0.80 -17.49 9.34
C GLU A 122 -0.14 -16.59 10.16
N PHE A 123 -1.17 -16.06 9.51
CA PHE A 123 -2.19 -15.27 10.19
C PHE A 123 -3.07 -16.11 11.11
N VAL A 124 -3.53 -17.28 10.65
CA VAL A 124 -4.33 -18.20 11.46
C VAL A 124 -3.51 -18.75 12.62
N ASP A 125 -2.28 -19.21 12.37
CA ASP A 125 -1.36 -19.73 13.39
C ASP A 125 -1.15 -18.71 14.53
N PHE A 126 -0.99 -17.43 14.17
CA PHE A 126 -0.85 -16.36 15.15
C PHE A 126 -2.11 -16.16 15.99
N LEU A 127 -3.30 -16.21 15.38
CA LEU A 127 -4.57 -16.10 16.11
C LEU A 127 -4.79 -17.29 17.03
N GLU A 128 -4.46 -18.50 16.60
CA GLU A 128 -4.53 -19.70 17.44
C GLU A 128 -3.62 -19.57 18.66
N GLN A 129 -2.37 -19.12 18.46
CA GLN A 129 -1.45 -18.85 19.56
C GLN A 129 -1.97 -17.80 20.54
N LEU A 130 -2.64 -16.75 20.04
CA LEU A 130 -3.25 -15.73 20.90
C LEU A 130 -4.39 -16.30 21.75
N VAL A 131 -5.23 -17.17 21.19
CA VAL A 131 -6.33 -17.81 21.93
C VAL A 131 -5.79 -18.76 23.01
N VAL A 132 -4.74 -19.53 22.70
CA VAL A 132 -4.10 -20.43 23.68
C VAL A 132 -3.48 -19.65 24.85
N GLN A 133 -2.91 -18.47 24.58
CA GLN A 133 -2.33 -17.62 25.63
C GLN A 133 -3.38 -16.92 26.50
N SER A 134 -4.56 -16.61 25.96
CA SER A 134 -5.61 -15.94 26.73
C SER A 134 -6.33 -16.89 27.71
N VAL A 135 -6.45 -18.18 27.37
CA VAL A 135 -7.07 -19.16 28.29
C VAL A 135 -6.14 -19.56 29.43
N SER A 136 -4.82 -19.55 29.23
CA SER A 136 -3.84 -19.95 30.24
C SER A 136 -3.55 -18.88 31.30
N THR A 137 -3.99 -17.64 31.08
CA THR A 137 -3.80 -16.52 32.02
C THR A 137 -4.97 -16.35 33.01
N THR A 138 -6.02 -17.17 32.89
CA THR A 138 -7.20 -17.16 33.78
C THR A 138 -7.20 -18.40 34.70
N GLU A 139 -6.14 -18.60 35.47
CA GLU A 139 -6.20 -19.47 36.66
C GLU A 139 -6.57 -18.58 37.87
N PRO A 140 -7.73 -18.81 38.51
CA PRO A 140 -8.11 -18.09 39.72
C PRO A 140 -7.24 -18.57 40.88
N SER A 141 -6.48 -17.64 41.50
CA SER A 141 -5.79 -17.89 42.77
C SER A 141 -6.81 -18.36 43.82
N PRO A 142 -6.52 -19.42 44.59
CA PRO A 142 -7.38 -19.90 45.68
C PRO A 142 -7.51 -18.88 46.82
#